data_AF-A0A661W0B7-F1
#
_entry.id   AF-A0A661W0B7-F1
#
_cell.length_a   1.000
_cell.length_b   1.000
_cell.length_c   1.000
_cell.angle_alpha   90.00
_cell.angle_beta   90.00
_cell.angle_gamma   90.00
#
_symmetry.space_group_name_H-M   'P 1'
#
loop_
_entity.id
_entity.type
_entity.pdbx_description
1 polymer ?
#
loop_
_entity_poly.entity_id
_entity_poly.type
_entity_poly.pdbx_seq_one_letter_code
_entity_poly.pdbx_strand_id
1 'polypeptide(L)'
;MKIAYFDCFSGISGDMILGALVDAGLEMERLRAELARLPISGYTLGAQAVRRRGLRGTHVEVQVSEEGVERHLEEIEAIIRNGDLPDTVKARSLAIFRRLAQAEARVHGISVGDVHFHEVGAVDAIVDVVGAVVGLWMLGVERVYASPVHVGRGTLECAHGTLPVPAPATLELLRDVPTYGRDIEAELVTPTGAAILTTLAEGFGAAPPMR
;
A
#
# COMPACT_ATOMS: atom_id res chain seq x y z
N MET A 1 -5.19 22.58 -7.11
CA MET A 1 -5.32 21.20 -7.58
C MET A 1 -3.96 20.59 -7.82
N LYS A 2 -3.44 19.89 -6.81
CA LYS A 2 -2.26 19.02 -6.95
C LYS A 2 -2.70 17.58 -7.13
N ILE A 3 -2.11 16.90 -8.11
CA ILE A 3 -2.43 15.52 -8.48
C ILE A 3 -1.21 14.64 -8.22
N ALA A 4 -1.42 13.44 -7.69
CA ALA A 4 -0.46 12.35 -7.80
C ALA A 4 -0.89 11.41 -8.93
N TYR A 5 0.04 11.09 -9.83
CA TYR A 5 -0.15 10.09 -10.87
C TYR A 5 0.85 8.96 -10.64
N PHE A 6 0.35 7.75 -10.36
CA PHE A 6 1.18 6.55 -10.23
C PHE A 6 1.34 5.88 -11.60
N ASP A 7 2.56 5.90 -12.15
CA ASP A 7 2.90 5.12 -13.34
C ASP A 7 3.32 3.70 -12.93
N CYS A 8 2.37 2.77 -12.96
CA CYS A 8 2.50 1.40 -12.46
C CYS A 8 3.16 0.46 -13.48
N PHE A 9 4.11 0.95 -14.28
CA PHE A 9 4.77 0.17 -15.33
C PHE A 9 5.61 -1.01 -14.80
N SER A 10 5.98 -0.99 -13.53
CA SER A 10 6.68 -2.08 -12.83
C SER A 10 5.87 -2.63 -11.66
N GLY A 11 4.55 -2.43 -11.68
CA GLY A 11 3.65 -2.78 -10.59
C GLY A 11 3.63 -1.74 -9.47
N ILE A 12 3.21 -2.15 -8.27
CA ILE A 12 3.01 -1.28 -7.12
C ILE A 12 2.95 -2.07 -5.79
N SER A 13 3.65 -1.58 -4.78
CA SER A 13 3.64 -2.09 -3.41
C SER A 13 3.60 -0.92 -2.41
N GLY A 14 3.34 -1.20 -1.12
CA GLY A 14 3.24 -0.16 -0.09
C GLY A 14 4.53 0.65 0.08
N ASP A 15 5.66 -0.05 0.24
CA ASP A 15 7.00 0.53 0.27
C ASP A 15 7.38 1.30 -1.01
N MET A 16 6.97 0.83 -2.20
CA MET A 16 7.17 1.56 -3.46
C MET A 16 6.38 2.88 -3.48
N ILE A 17 5.17 2.91 -2.92
CA ILE A 17 4.38 4.14 -2.79
C ILE A 17 5.10 5.12 -1.86
N LEU A 18 5.58 4.65 -0.70
CA LEU A 18 6.36 5.49 0.22
C LEU A 18 7.63 6.02 -0.47
N GLY A 19 8.37 5.15 -1.16
CA GLY A 19 9.57 5.52 -1.92
C GLY A 19 9.30 6.58 -2.97
N ALA A 20 8.19 6.46 -3.71
CA ALA A 20 7.77 7.44 -4.70
C ALA A 20 7.42 8.80 -4.06
N LEU A 21 6.71 8.80 -2.92
CA LEU A 21 6.36 10.03 -2.21
C LEU A 21 7.59 10.73 -1.64
N VAL A 22 8.54 9.98 -1.09
CA VAL A 22 9.83 10.51 -0.60
C VAL A 22 10.65 11.09 -1.74
N ASP A 23 10.75 10.40 -2.88
CA ASP A 23 11.46 10.93 -4.05
C ASP A 23 10.76 12.16 -4.64
N ALA A 24 9.44 12.29 -4.48
CA ALA A 24 8.65 13.46 -4.83
C ALA A 24 8.75 14.64 -3.83
N GLY A 25 9.55 14.51 -2.76
CA GLY A 25 9.84 15.58 -1.81
C GLY A 25 9.19 15.43 -0.42
N LEU A 26 8.64 14.26 -0.08
CA LEU A 26 8.20 13.99 1.29
C LEU A 26 9.40 13.83 2.23
N GLU A 27 9.45 14.65 3.28
CA GLU A 27 10.51 14.58 4.29
C GLU A 27 10.30 13.41 5.26
N MET A 28 11.29 12.51 5.32
CA MET A 28 11.22 11.30 6.16
C MET A 28 11.03 11.58 7.64
N GLU A 29 11.72 12.58 8.18
CA GLU A 29 11.60 12.92 9.61
C GLU A 29 10.18 13.38 9.97
N ARG A 30 9.52 14.11 9.06
CA ARG A 30 8.14 14.51 9.26
C ARG A 30 7.18 13.33 9.10
N LEU A 31 7.42 12.43 8.15
CA LEU A 31 6.63 11.20 8.01
C LEU A 31 6.72 10.34 9.27
N ARG A 32 7.93 10.14 9.83
CA ARG A 32 8.13 9.44 11.11
C ARG A 32 7.37 10.10 12.25
N ALA A 33 7.43 11.43 12.34
CA ALA A 33 6.77 12.18 13.40
C ALA A 33 5.25 12.00 13.37
N GLU A 34 4.62 11.99 12.19
CA GLU A 34 3.19 11.71 12.06
C GLU A 34 2.87 10.25 12.39
N LEU A 35 3.63 9.29 11.87
CA LEU A 35 3.40 7.87 12.16
C LEU A 35 3.59 7.51 13.64
N ALA A 36 4.47 8.22 14.36
CA ALA A 36 4.63 8.08 15.81
C ALA A 36 3.41 8.52 16.64
N ARG A 37 2.42 9.18 16.01
CA ARG A 37 1.15 9.55 16.65
C ARG A 37 0.13 8.40 16.67
N LEU A 38 0.43 7.27 16.02
CA LEU A 38 -0.33 6.04 16.15
C LEU A 38 0.10 5.27 17.41
N PRO A 39 -0.82 4.58 18.10
CA PRO A 39 -0.50 3.70 19.23
C PRO A 39 0.05 2.35 18.75
N ILE A 40 1.12 2.38 17.95
CA ILE A 40 1.80 1.21 17.40
C ILE A 40 3.32 1.37 17.54
N SER A 41 3.98 0.30 17.96
CA SER A 41 5.43 0.26 18.21
C SER A 41 6.05 -0.95 17.53
N GLY A 42 7.37 -1.12 17.67
CA GLY A 42 8.06 -2.29 17.13
C GLY A 42 8.36 -2.19 15.64
N TYR A 43 8.56 -0.98 15.12
CA TYR A 43 9.11 -0.78 13.79
C TYR A 43 10.10 0.38 13.74
N THR A 44 10.99 0.32 12.76
CA THR A 44 11.74 1.46 12.27
C THR A 44 11.38 1.67 10.81
N LEU A 45 11.30 2.94 10.42
CA LEU A 45 11.20 3.31 9.02
C LEU A 45 12.60 3.66 8.50
N GLY A 46 12.87 3.53 7.22
CA GLY A 46 14.16 3.90 6.62
C GLY A 46 13.94 4.38 5.19
N ALA A 47 14.80 5.26 4.71
CA ALA A 47 14.83 5.60 3.29
C ALA A 47 16.28 5.68 2.82
N GLN A 48 16.56 5.10 1.67
CA GLN A 48 17.87 5.14 1.06
C GLN A 48 17.76 5.38 -0.45
N ALA A 49 18.67 6.19 -0.97
CA ALA A 49 18.81 6.34 -2.41
C ALA A 49 19.40 5.04 -2.98
N VAL A 50 18.71 4.44 -3.94
CA VAL A 50 19.13 3.21 -4.59
C VAL A 50 19.33 3.45 -6.09
N ARG A 51 20.16 2.60 -6.71
CA ARG A 51 20.30 2.55 -8.17
C ARG A 51 19.97 1.15 -8.67
N ARG A 52 18.87 1.01 -9.40
CA ARG A 52 18.45 -0.28 -10.00
C ARG A 52 18.55 -0.18 -11.52
N ARG A 53 19.35 -1.06 -12.13
CA ARG A 53 19.61 -1.08 -13.59
C ARG A 53 19.96 0.30 -14.16
N GLY A 54 20.77 1.08 -13.43
CA GLY A 54 21.24 2.41 -13.84
C GLY A 54 20.34 3.57 -13.45
N LEU A 55 19.07 3.32 -13.06
CA LEU A 55 18.10 4.35 -12.67
C LEU A 55 18.17 4.62 -11.16
N ARG A 56 18.19 5.90 -10.77
CA ARG A 56 18.09 6.32 -9.36
C ARG A 56 16.62 6.24 -8.92
N GLY A 57 16.40 5.80 -7.69
CA GLY A 57 15.12 5.92 -6.98
C GLY A 57 15.36 5.95 -5.47
N THR A 58 14.28 6.04 -4.72
CA THR A 58 14.30 5.95 -3.25
C THR A 58 13.64 4.65 -2.83
N HIS A 59 14.34 3.84 -2.04
CA HIS A 59 13.81 2.64 -1.40
C HIS A 59 13.46 3.00 0.04
N VAL A 60 12.18 2.92 0.37
CA VAL A 60 11.72 3.01 1.75
C VAL A 60 11.59 1.59 2.29
N GLU A 61 11.99 1.39 3.54
CA GLU A 61 11.97 0.09 4.18
C GLU A 61 11.33 0.24 5.56
N VAL A 62 10.35 -0.62 5.85
CA VAL A 62 9.77 -0.76 7.19
C VAL A 62 10.38 -2.01 7.81
N GLN A 63 11.20 -1.83 8.84
CA GLN A 63 11.79 -2.95 9.57
C GLN A 63 10.99 -3.17 10.84
N VAL A 64 10.40 -4.35 11.00
CA VAL A 64 9.60 -4.71 12.17
C VAL A 64 10.44 -5.53 13.15
N SER A 65 10.26 -5.31 14.45
CA SER A 65 11.00 -6.01 15.50
C SER A 65 10.45 -7.41 15.80
N GLU A 66 9.16 -7.62 15.52
CA GLU A 66 8.48 -8.91 15.66
C GLU A 66 7.69 -9.16 14.37
N GLU A 67 8.00 -10.26 13.70
CA GLU A 67 7.26 -10.73 12.53
C GLU A 67 5.97 -11.44 12.98
N GLY A 68 4.91 -11.34 12.19
CA GLY A 68 3.72 -12.19 12.34
C GLY A 68 2.75 -11.81 13.46
N VAL A 69 2.70 -10.55 13.91
CA VAL A 69 1.56 -10.08 14.72
C VAL A 69 0.35 -9.95 13.81
N GLU A 70 -0.43 -11.02 13.75
CA GLU A 70 -1.70 -11.06 13.05
C GLU A 70 -2.75 -10.24 13.81
N ARG A 71 -3.60 -9.53 13.07
CA ARG A 71 -4.64 -8.66 13.64
C ARG A 71 -5.94 -8.83 12.88
N HIS A 72 -7.05 -8.69 13.60
CA HIS A 72 -8.35 -8.49 13.00
C HIS A 72 -8.51 -7.04 12.51
N LEU A 73 -9.43 -6.84 11.57
CA LEU A 73 -9.76 -5.50 11.06
C LEU A 73 -10.11 -4.53 12.20
N GLU A 74 -10.89 -4.96 13.19
CA GLU A 74 -11.32 -4.13 14.31
C GLU A 74 -10.15 -3.55 15.11
N GLU A 75 -9.09 -4.33 15.32
CA GLU A 75 -7.89 -3.91 16.03
C GLU A 75 -7.12 -2.85 15.23
N ILE A 76 -6.98 -3.06 13.91
CA ILE A 76 -6.34 -2.08 13.02
C ILE A 76 -7.15 -0.77 12.99
N GLU A 77 -8.47 -0.86 12.89
CA GLU A 77 -9.32 0.32 12.93
C GLU A 77 -9.20 1.06 14.26
N ALA A 78 -9.10 0.36 15.38
CA ALA A 78 -8.90 0.96 16.70
C ALA A 78 -7.55 1.69 16.78
N ILE A 79 -6.46 1.11 16.28
CA ILE A 79 -5.14 1.76 16.20
C ILE A 79 -5.25 3.09 15.44
N ILE A 80 -5.88 3.08 14.25
CA ILE A 80 -6.00 4.28 13.41
C ILE A 80 -6.91 5.33 14.06
N ARG A 81 -8.04 4.93 14.65
CA ARG A 81 -8.98 5.85 15.31
C ARG A 81 -8.37 6.53 16.52
N ASN A 82 -7.63 5.77 17.33
CA ASN A 82 -7.00 6.24 18.56
C ASN A 82 -5.70 7.01 18.31
N GLY A 83 -5.11 6.93 17.12
CA GLY A 83 -3.98 7.76 16.75
C GLY A 83 -4.35 9.24 16.68
N ASP A 84 -3.42 10.13 16.96
CA ASP A 84 -3.62 11.58 16.81
C ASP A 84 -3.25 12.01 15.39
N LEU A 85 -4.10 11.71 14.41
CA LEU A 85 -3.89 12.04 13.00
C LEU A 85 -5.06 12.88 12.46
N PRO A 86 -4.85 13.69 11.38
CA PRO A 86 -5.95 14.40 10.74
C PRO A 86 -7.11 13.47 10.34
N ASP A 87 -8.35 13.93 10.47
CA ASP A 87 -9.54 13.10 10.18
C ASP A 87 -9.55 12.55 8.75
N THR A 88 -9.07 13.34 7.79
CA THR A 88 -8.95 12.88 6.40
C THR A 88 -7.95 11.74 6.23
N VAL A 89 -6.88 11.71 7.04
CA VAL A 89 -5.89 10.63 7.03
C VAL A 89 -6.52 9.38 7.62
N LYS A 90 -7.15 9.48 8.79
CA LYS A 90 -7.86 8.36 9.42
C LYS A 90 -8.92 7.77 8.49
N ALA A 91 -9.78 8.61 7.92
CA ALA A 91 -10.87 8.17 7.06
C ALA A 91 -10.36 7.42 5.82
N ARG A 92 -9.33 7.93 5.15
CA ARG A 92 -8.74 7.28 3.97
C ARG A 92 -8.01 5.99 4.31
N SER A 93 -7.23 5.95 5.40
CA SER A 93 -6.55 4.72 5.85
C SER A 93 -7.54 3.63 6.24
N LEU A 94 -8.62 3.98 6.97
CA LEU A 94 -9.70 3.04 7.30
C LEU A 94 -10.40 2.51 6.04
N ALA A 95 -10.63 3.36 5.03
CA ALA A 95 -11.22 2.93 3.77
C ALA A 95 -10.34 1.91 3.04
N ILE A 96 -9.01 2.10 3.05
CA ILE A 96 -8.05 1.17 2.45
C ILE A 96 -8.10 -0.19 3.15
N PHE A 97 -8.03 -0.22 4.49
CA PHE A 97 -8.11 -1.48 5.25
C PHE A 97 -9.44 -2.20 5.10
N ARG A 98 -10.56 -1.47 5.01
CA ARG A 98 -11.87 -2.07 4.74
C ARG A 98 -11.94 -2.69 3.34
N ARG A 99 -11.38 -2.02 2.34
CA ARG A 99 -11.34 -2.56 0.97
C ARG A 99 -10.51 -3.85 0.93
N LEU A 100 -9.36 -3.84 1.59
CA LEU A 100 -8.53 -5.03 1.74
C LEU A 100 -9.28 -6.15 2.47
N ALA A 101 -9.92 -5.86 3.60
CA ALA A 101 -10.74 -6.85 4.33
C ALA A 101 -11.87 -7.43 3.47
N GLN A 102 -12.52 -6.62 2.64
CA GLN A 102 -13.55 -7.09 1.71
C GLN A 102 -12.99 -8.07 0.67
N ALA A 103 -11.77 -7.80 0.17
CA ALA A 103 -11.10 -8.70 -0.75
C ALA A 103 -10.75 -10.03 -0.08
N GLU A 104 -10.15 -9.99 1.11
CA GLU A 104 -9.80 -11.18 1.90
C GLU A 104 -11.04 -12.00 2.26
N ALA A 105 -12.09 -11.35 2.79
CA ALA A 105 -13.34 -12.00 3.16
C ALA A 105 -13.94 -12.78 1.98
N ARG A 106 -13.87 -12.21 0.77
CA ARG A 106 -14.39 -12.86 -0.43
C ARG A 106 -13.53 -14.04 -0.87
N VAL A 107 -12.21 -13.90 -0.85
CA VAL A 107 -11.28 -14.99 -1.19
C VAL A 107 -11.43 -16.15 -0.22
N HIS A 108 -11.63 -15.86 1.07
CA HIS A 108 -11.75 -16.84 2.14
C HIS A 108 -13.19 -17.38 2.31
N GLY A 109 -14.19 -16.74 1.71
CA GLY A 109 -15.60 -17.13 1.85
C GLY A 109 -16.18 -16.89 3.24
N ILE A 110 -15.71 -15.85 3.94
CA ILE A 110 -16.10 -15.49 5.31
C ILE A 110 -16.71 -14.07 5.36
N SER A 111 -17.19 -13.64 6.52
CA SER A 111 -17.64 -12.26 6.70
C SER A 111 -16.45 -11.30 6.90
N VAL A 112 -16.63 -10.01 6.61
CA VAL A 112 -15.57 -8.99 6.78
C VAL A 112 -15.10 -8.89 8.24
N GLY A 113 -15.99 -9.10 9.21
CA GLY A 113 -15.64 -9.09 10.63
C GLY A 113 -14.77 -10.28 11.06
N ASP A 114 -14.87 -11.40 10.34
CA ASP A 114 -14.11 -12.62 10.63
C ASP A 114 -12.72 -12.61 9.97
N VAL A 115 -12.37 -11.57 9.20
CA VAL A 115 -11.08 -11.48 8.52
C VAL A 115 -9.96 -11.38 9.55
N HIS A 116 -9.00 -12.28 9.40
CA HIS A 116 -7.74 -12.27 10.12
C HIS A 116 -6.62 -12.03 9.10
N PHE A 117 -5.90 -10.93 9.25
CA PHE A 117 -4.85 -10.61 8.30
C PHE A 117 -3.53 -11.29 8.70
N HIS A 118 -3.20 -12.36 7.98
CA HIS A 118 -1.96 -13.11 8.20
C HIS A 118 -0.72 -12.36 7.69
N GLU A 119 -0.84 -11.70 6.53
CA GLU A 119 0.28 -11.00 5.89
C GLU A 119 0.12 -9.48 5.93
N VAL A 120 -1.11 -8.99 6.04
CA VAL A 120 -1.43 -7.55 5.89
C VAL A 120 -1.93 -6.90 7.20
N GLY A 121 -1.93 -7.65 8.30
CA GLY A 121 -2.26 -7.17 9.65
C GLY A 121 -1.03 -6.81 10.47
N ALA A 122 0.13 -7.07 9.87
CA ALA A 122 1.43 -6.78 10.42
C ALA A 122 1.71 -5.26 10.42
N VAL A 123 2.70 -4.88 11.21
CA VAL A 123 3.04 -3.48 11.49
C VAL A 123 3.47 -2.75 10.21
N ASP A 124 4.15 -3.45 9.30
CA ASP A 124 4.58 -2.96 7.99
C ASP A 124 3.39 -2.49 7.13
N ALA A 125 2.32 -3.28 7.03
CA ALA A 125 1.14 -2.91 6.26
C ALA A 125 0.44 -1.65 6.84
N ILE A 126 0.39 -1.52 8.17
CA ILE A 126 -0.16 -0.31 8.83
C ILE A 126 0.70 0.90 8.50
N VAL A 127 2.02 0.77 8.59
CA VAL A 127 2.98 1.84 8.29
C VAL A 127 2.91 2.23 6.81
N ASP A 128 2.80 1.27 5.89
CA ASP A 128 2.66 1.50 4.45
C ASP A 128 1.37 2.25 4.12
N VAL A 129 0.22 1.74 4.60
CA VAL A 129 -1.09 2.33 4.32
C VAL A 129 -1.20 3.73 4.93
N VAL A 130 -0.92 3.87 6.22
CA VAL A 130 -1.05 5.17 6.88
C VAL A 130 0.02 6.13 6.38
N GLY A 131 1.25 5.65 6.15
CA GLY A 131 2.34 6.46 5.64
C GLY A 131 2.08 6.99 4.23
N ALA A 132 1.49 6.19 3.35
CA ALA A 132 1.08 6.62 2.02
C ALA A 132 0.03 7.75 2.09
N VAL A 133 -0.98 7.59 2.94
CA VAL A 133 -2.04 8.59 3.11
C VAL A 133 -1.50 9.88 3.76
N VAL A 134 -0.66 9.76 4.79
CA VAL A 134 0.04 10.89 5.42
C VAL A 134 0.90 11.61 4.40
N GLY A 135 1.67 10.88 3.60
CA GLY A 135 2.55 11.44 2.59
C GLY A 135 1.79 12.24 1.53
N LEU A 136 0.71 11.67 0.99
CA LEU A 136 -0.19 12.36 0.06
C LEU A 136 -0.79 13.63 0.69
N TRP A 137 -1.23 13.55 1.95
CA TRP A 137 -1.77 14.70 2.68
C TRP A 137 -0.73 15.80 2.89
N MET A 138 0.47 15.46 3.35
CA MET A 138 1.57 16.41 3.58
C MET A 138 2.06 17.07 2.30
N LEU A 139 2.09 16.32 1.19
CA LEU A 139 2.38 16.87 -0.13
C LEU A 139 1.23 17.73 -0.66
N GLY A 140 0.06 17.73 -0.02
CA GLY A 140 -1.11 18.50 -0.44
C GLY A 140 -1.76 17.94 -1.70
N VAL A 141 -1.69 16.63 -1.92
CA VAL A 141 -2.31 15.95 -3.05
C VAL A 141 -3.82 15.89 -2.84
N GLU A 142 -4.56 16.44 -3.82
CA GLU A 142 -6.02 16.51 -3.79
C GLU A 142 -6.65 15.30 -4.47
N ARG A 143 -6.04 14.81 -5.57
CA ARG A 143 -6.56 13.72 -6.40
C ARG A 143 -5.45 12.74 -6.79
N VAL A 144 -5.81 11.46 -6.89
CA VAL A 144 -4.89 10.39 -7.30
C VAL A 144 -5.40 9.76 -8.59
N TYR A 145 -4.50 9.51 -9.53
CA TYR A 145 -4.75 8.75 -10.75
C TYR A 145 -3.63 7.74 -10.97
N ALA A 146 -3.86 6.77 -11.85
CA ALA A 146 -2.85 5.77 -12.18
C ALA A 146 -2.88 5.36 -13.66
N SER A 147 -1.78 4.77 -14.12
CA SER A 147 -1.75 4.03 -15.38
C SER A 147 -2.52 2.71 -15.25
N PRO A 148 -2.75 1.96 -16.36
CA PRO A 148 -2.99 0.53 -16.26
C PRO A 148 -1.89 -0.16 -15.43
N VAL A 149 -2.25 -1.16 -14.64
CA VAL A 149 -1.36 -1.79 -13.66
C VAL A 149 -0.64 -2.98 -14.29
N HIS A 150 0.69 -2.97 -14.26
CA HIS A 150 1.50 -4.10 -14.71
C HIS A 150 1.52 -5.20 -13.64
N VAL A 151 0.88 -6.32 -13.94
CA VAL A 151 0.94 -7.52 -13.09
C VAL A 151 2.06 -8.45 -13.55
N GLY A 152 2.69 -9.12 -12.59
CA GLY A 152 3.64 -10.19 -12.86
C GLY A 152 2.95 -11.55 -13.03
N ARG A 153 3.73 -12.62 -13.01
CA ARG A 153 3.25 -14.01 -13.05
C ARG A 153 4.13 -14.95 -12.23
N GLY A 154 3.73 -16.21 -12.16
CA GLY A 154 4.46 -17.27 -11.46
C GLY A 154 3.73 -17.65 -10.18
N THR A 155 4.51 -18.00 -9.17
CA THR A 155 4.02 -18.34 -7.83
C THR A 155 4.85 -17.66 -6.76
N LEU A 156 4.26 -17.47 -5.57
CA LEU A 156 4.93 -16.96 -4.38
C LEU A 156 4.67 -17.89 -3.20
N GLU A 157 5.60 -17.92 -2.24
CA GLU A 157 5.43 -18.63 -0.97
C GLU A 157 4.93 -17.66 0.10
N CYS A 158 3.88 -18.05 0.82
CA CYS A 158 3.27 -17.24 1.89
C CYS A 158 2.72 -18.13 3.01
N ALA A 159 2.08 -17.52 4.02
CA ALA A 159 1.40 -18.24 5.10
C ALA A 159 0.33 -19.22 4.61
N HIS A 160 -0.24 -18.99 3.42
CA HIS A 160 -1.22 -19.86 2.77
C HIS A 160 -0.58 -20.93 1.84
N GLY A 161 0.74 -21.09 1.92
CA GLY A 161 1.53 -21.96 1.04
C GLY A 161 1.87 -21.29 -0.29
N THR A 162 2.06 -22.10 -1.34
CA THR A 162 2.35 -21.61 -2.68
C THR A 162 1.09 -21.03 -3.34
N LEU A 163 1.07 -19.73 -3.61
CA LEU A 163 -0.02 -19.04 -4.30
C LEU A 163 0.38 -18.60 -5.71
N PRO A 164 -0.58 -18.46 -6.64
CA PRO A 164 -0.31 -17.86 -7.95
C PRO A 164 0.01 -16.37 -7.81
N VAL A 165 0.75 -15.82 -8.77
CA VAL A 165 0.92 -14.38 -8.95
C VAL A 165 0.04 -13.90 -10.11
N PRO A 166 -0.81 -12.88 -9.91
CA PRO A 166 -1.07 -12.20 -8.64
C PRO A 166 -1.80 -13.07 -7.61
N ALA A 167 -1.55 -12.83 -6.33
CA ALA A 167 -2.25 -13.52 -5.24
C ALA A 167 -3.77 -13.30 -5.32
N PRO A 168 -4.61 -14.23 -4.81
CA PRO A 168 -6.07 -14.12 -4.89
C PRO A 168 -6.65 -12.80 -4.35
N ALA A 169 -6.15 -12.30 -3.22
CA ALA A 169 -6.58 -11.00 -2.67
C ALA A 169 -6.20 -9.83 -3.59
N THR A 170 -4.99 -9.85 -4.15
CA THR A 170 -4.56 -8.86 -5.16
C THR A 170 -5.44 -8.91 -6.42
N LEU A 171 -5.78 -10.10 -6.91
CA LEU A 171 -6.70 -10.27 -8.04
C LEU A 171 -8.08 -9.69 -7.74
N GLU A 172 -8.59 -9.91 -6.53
CA GLU A 172 -9.87 -9.36 -6.10
C GLU A 172 -9.85 -7.83 -6.01
N LEU A 173 -8.78 -7.25 -5.46
CA LEU A 173 -8.60 -5.79 -5.37
C LEU A 173 -8.52 -5.10 -6.74
N LEU A 174 -7.90 -5.77 -7.71
CA LEU A 174 -7.74 -5.31 -9.09
C LEU A 174 -8.96 -5.60 -9.98
N ARG A 175 -10.05 -6.12 -9.42
CA ARG A 175 -11.31 -6.24 -10.13
C ARG A 175 -11.74 -4.88 -10.68
N ASP A 176 -12.06 -4.86 -11.98
CA ASP A 176 -12.44 -3.65 -12.74
C ASP A 176 -11.33 -2.60 -12.92
N VAL A 177 -10.08 -2.94 -12.58
CA VAL A 177 -8.89 -2.12 -12.86
C VAL A 177 -8.26 -2.57 -14.17
N PRO A 178 -7.89 -1.66 -15.10
CA PRO A 178 -7.16 -2.05 -16.30
C PRO A 178 -5.78 -2.60 -15.91
N THR A 179 -5.56 -3.88 -16.18
CA THR A 179 -4.30 -4.56 -15.93
C THR A 179 -3.69 -5.08 -17.24
N TYR A 180 -2.39 -5.28 -17.23
CA TYR A 180 -1.69 -6.00 -18.30
C TYR A 180 -0.53 -6.80 -17.72
N GLY A 181 -0.17 -7.91 -18.37
CA GLY A 181 0.96 -8.74 -17.97
C GLY A 181 2.03 -8.81 -19.05
N ARG A 182 3.26 -9.11 -18.63
CA ARG A 182 4.38 -9.51 -19.50
C ARG A 182 5.09 -10.73 -18.91
N ASP A 183 6.16 -11.14 -19.59
CA ASP A 183 7.03 -12.26 -19.23
C ASP A 183 7.92 -11.92 -18.00
N ILE A 184 7.32 -11.53 -16.87
CA ILE A 184 8.03 -11.17 -15.63
C ILE A 184 7.58 -12.11 -14.51
N GLU A 185 8.47 -13.01 -14.13
CA GLU A 185 8.27 -14.01 -13.09
C GLU A 185 8.64 -13.44 -11.72
N ALA A 186 7.73 -12.63 -11.16
CA ALA A 186 7.82 -12.02 -9.85
C ALA A 186 6.46 -11.43 -9.44
N GLU A 187 6.20 -11.29 -8.14
CA GLU A 187 5.12 -10.43 -7.68
C GLU A 187 5.47 -8.96 -7.93
N LEU A 188 4.76 -8.33 -8.87
CA LEU A 188 4.91 -6.89 -9.15
C LEU A 188 3.91 -6.03 -8.38
N VAL A 189 2.77 -6.62 -7.98
CA VAL A 189 1.71 -5.91 -7.29
C VAL A 189 1.39 -6.66 -6.01
N THR A 190 1.64 -6.02 -4.86
CA THR A 190 1.31 -6.61 -3.56
C THR A 190 -0.13 -6.27 -3.17
N PRO A 191 -0.78 -7.04 -2.28
CA PRO A 191 -2.11 -6.73 -1.77
C PRO A 191 -2.20 -5.31 -1.19
N THR A 192 -1.20 -4.88 -0.43
CA THR A 192 -1.11 -3.53 0.16
C THR A 192 -1.06 -2.44 -0.92
N GLY A 193 -0.19 -2.61 -1.92
CA GLY A 193 -0.07 -1.66 -3.04
C GLY A 193 -1.37 -1.55 -3.84
N ALA A 194 -2.00 -2.69 -4.14
CA ALA A 194 -3.28 -2.74 -4.81
C ALA A 194 -4.39 -2.07 -3.98
N ALA A 195 -4.46 -2.33 -2.67
CA ALA A 195 -5.49 -1.75 -1.80
C ALA A 195 -5.37 -0.22 -1.72
N ILE A 196 -4.15 0.31 -1.55
CA ILE A 196 -3.91 1.76 -1.55
C ILE A 196 -4.33 2.36 -2.90
N LEU A 197 -3.81 1.81 -4.00
CA LEU A 197 -4.05 2.37 -5.33
C LEU A 197 -5.55 2.36 -5.69
N THR A 198 -6.21 1.23 -5.52
CA THR A 198 -7.60 1.03 -5.95
C THR A 198 -8.62 1.69 -5.03
N THR A 199 -8.22 2.06 -3.81
CA THR A 199 -9.07 2.89 -2.93
C THR A 199 -8.93 4.38 -3.23
N LEU A 200 -7.71 4.85 -3.51
CA LEU A 200 -7.42 6.28 -3.62
C LEU A 200 -7.52 6.82 -5.05
N ALA A 201 -7.23 6.00 -6.07
CA ALA A 201 -7.25 6.43 -7.45
C ALA A 201 -8.68 6.68 -7.93
N GLU A 202 -8.91 7.85 -8.51
CA GLU A 202 -10.20 8.26 -9.08
C GLU A 202 -10.38 7.79 -10.53
N GLY A 203 -9.30 7.32 -11.17
CA GLY A 203 -9.33 6.81 -12.53
C GLY A 203 -8.01 6.23 -12.97
N PHE A 204 -8.10 5.35 -13.97
CA PHE A 204 -6.97 4.68 -14.59
C PHE A 204 -6.91 5.06 -16.07
N GLY A 205 -5.76 5.51 -16.55
CA GLY A 205 -5.64 5.98 -17.94
C GLY A 205 -4.27 6.55 -18.26
N ALA A 206 -4.19 7.32 -19.36
CA ALA A 206 -2.96 8.00 -19.74
C ALA A 206 -2.61 9.11 -18.75
N ALA A 207 -1.31 9.33 -18.55
CA ALA A 207 -0.82 10.44 -17.75
C ALA A 207 -1.35 11.78 -18.30
N PRO A 208 -1.81 12.69 -17.42
CA PRO A 208 -2.13 14.04 -17.84
C PRO A 208 -0.85 14.78 -18.26
N PRO A 209 -0.95 15.86 -19.04
CA PRO A 209 0.18 16.75 -19.29
C PRO A 209 0.76 17.26 -17.96
N MET A 210 2.03 16.94 -17.70
CA MET A 210 2.76 17.37 -16.50
C MET A 210 3.62 18.60 -16.80
N ARG A 211 3.91 19.41 -15.77
CA ARG A 211 4.80 20.57 -15.84
C ARG A 211 5.96 20.42 -14.87
#